data_AF-A0A7K6FKN3-F1
#
_entry.id   AF-A0A7K6FKN3-F1
#
_cell.length_a   1.000
_cell.length_b   1.000
_cell.length_c   1.000
_cell.angle_alpha   90.00
_cell.angle_beta   90.00
_cell.angle_gamma   90.00
#
_symmetry.space_group_name_H-M   'P 1'
#
loop_
_entity.id
_entity.type
_entity.pdbx_description
1 polymer ?
#
loop_
_entity_poly.entity_id
_entity_poly.type
_entity_poly.pdbx_seq_one_letter_code
_entity_poly.pdbx_strand_id
1 'polypeptide(L)'
;AQKLLGTINWSRPYLGLTTTQLSLLFNILKGDPELNSPWKLTPEVQQVLEEVQQAVSAHQVYRVDVSIDITVFITTPDFHPTVIIGQWNIQWPDPLHIL
;
A
#
# COMPACT_ATOMS: atom_id res chain seq x y z
N ALA A 1 -3.39 7.28 18.32
CA ALA A 1 -3.31 5.93 17.70
C ALA A 1 -4.55 5.53 16.89
N GLN A 2 -5.79 5.85 17.30
CA GLN A 2 -7.01 5.48 16.56
C GLN A 2 -7.04 5.88 15.07
N LYS A 3 -6.54 7.08 14.72
CA LYS A 3 -6.48 7.52 13.31
C LYS A 3 -5.61 6.60 12.43
N LEU A 4 -4.41 6.25 12.91
CA LEU A 4 -3.50 5.33 12.20
C LEU A 4 -4.17 3.98 11.95
N LEU A 5 -4.85 3.44 12.97
CA LEU A 5 -5.54 2.16 12.85
C LEU A 5 -6.72 2.23 11.88
N GLY A 6 -7.47 3.34 11.89
CA GLY A 6 -8.52 3.60 10.92
C GLY A 6 -7.98 3.57 9.49
N THR A 7 -6.85 4.22 9.25
CA THR A 7 -6.16 4.20 7.96
C THR A 7 -5.70 2.80 7.57
N ILE A 8 -5.05 2.06 8.49
CA ILE A 8 -4.57 0.69 8.22
C ILE A 8 -5.75 -0.24 7.92
N ASN A 9 -6.84 -0.15 8.70
CA ASN A 9 -8.03 -0.97 8.51
C ASN A 9 -8.73 -0.66 7.17
N TRP A 10 -8.75 0.61 6.76
CA TRP A 10 -9.24 1.01 5.44
C TRP A 10 -8.38 0.44 4.30
N SER A 11 -7.06 0.47 4.43
CA SER A 11 -6.13 -0.03 3.39
C SER A 11 -6.02 -1.56 3.34
N ARG A 12 -6.41 -2.26 4.41
CA ARG A 12 -6.22 -3.71 4.59
C ARG A 12 -6.57 -4.58 3.37
N PRO A 13 -7.69 -4.36 2.64
CA PRO A 13 -8.04 -5.18 1.48
C PRO A 13 -6.99 -5.19 0.37
N TYR A 14 -6.12 -4.19 0.33
CA TYR A 14 -5.16 -3.97 -0.75
C TYR A 14 -3.73 -4.40 -0.41
N LEU A 15 -3.44 -4.70 0.87
CA LEU A 15 -2.07 -4.90 1.35
C LEU A 15 -1.65 -6.37 1.43
N GLY A 16 -2.56 -7.32 1.21
CA GLY A 16 -2.25 -8.75 1.32
C GLY A 16 -1.87 -9.23 2.73
N LEU A 17 -2.09 -8.40 3.77
CA LEU A 17 -1.72 -8.71 5.15
C LEU A 17 -2.74 -9.64 5.83
N THR A 18 -2.24 -10.61 6.58
CA THR A 18 -3.08 -11.59 7.28
C THR A 18 -3.77 -10.98 8.51
N THR A 19 -4.91 -11.56 8.91
CA THR A 19 -5.61 -11.18 10.16
C THR A 19 -4.69 -11.34 11.38
N THR A 20 -3.83 -12.36 11.37
CA THR A 20 -2.92 -12.65 12.48
C THR A 20 -1.88 -11.54 12.65
N GLN A 21 -1.25 -11.09 11.55
CA GLN A 21 -0.28 -9.98 11.58
C GLN A 21 -0.92 -8.72 12.17
N LEU A 22 -2.12 -8.36 11.72
CA LEU A 22 -2.79 -7.14 12.19
C LEU A 22 -3.43 -7.28 13.58
N SER A 23 -3.70 -8.50 14.06
CA SER A 23 -4.36 -8.72 15.36
C SER A 23 -3.59 -8.13 16.54
N LEU A 24 -2.25 -8.17 16.46
CA LEU A 24 -1.36 -7.60 17.48
C LEU A 24 -1.53 -6.07 17.57
N LEU A 25 -1.63 -5.38 16.43
CA LEU A 25 -1.91 -3.94 16.34
C LEU A 25 -3.27 -3.59 16.94
N PHE A 26 -4.30 -4.39 16.67
CA PHE A 26 -5.65 -4.15 17.19
C PHE A 26 -5.77 -4.41 18.70
N ASN A 27 -5.07 -5.42 19.23
CA ASN A 27 -5.15 -5.79 20.65
C ASN A 27 -4.57 -4.74 21.59
N ILE A 28 -3.58 -3.97 21.15
CA ILE A 28 -2.99 -2.91 21.98
C ILE A 28 -3.92 -1.71 22.13
N LEU A 29 -4.78 -1.48 21.15
CA LEU A 29 -5.77 -0.41 21.18
C LEU A 29 -7.10 -0.82 21.81
N LYS A 30 -7.28 -2.10 22.15
CA LYS A 30 -8.27 -2.52 23.16
C LYS A 30 -7.85 -2.11 24.59
N GLY A 31 -6.65 -1.56 24.76
CA GLY A 31 -6.20 -0.92 25.98
C GLY A 31 -6.99 0.36 26.28
N ASP A 32 -6.40 1.23 27.11
CA ASP A 32 -7.03 2.41 27.69
C ASP A 32 -7.81 3.27 26.65
N PRO A 33 -9.12 3.49 26.84
CA PRO A 33 -9.93 4.31 25.95
C PRO A 33 -9.56 5.80 25.97
N GLU A 34 -8.72 6.25 26.93
CA GLU A 34 -8.23 7.62 26.95
C GLU A 34 -7.29 7.91 25.77
N LEU A 35 -7.67 8.89 24.96
CA LEU A 35 -6.90 9.37 23.80
C LEU A 35 -5.47 9.82 24.13
N ASN A 36 -5.22 10.22 25.38
CA ASN A 36 -3.94 10.74 25.86
C ASN A 36 -3.11 9.69 26.62
N SER A 37 -3.61 8.45 26.72
CA SER A 37 -2.90 7.40 27.43
C SER A 37 -1.53 7.14 26.75
N PRO A 38 -0.43 7.05 27.53
CA PRO A 38 0.89 6.82 26.98
C PRO A 38 0.95 5.46 26.30
N TRP A 39 0.93 5.49 24.97
CA TRP A 39 1.01 4.30 24.15
C TRP A 39 2.44 3.77 24.15
N LYS A 40 2.63 2.51 24.58
CA LYS A 40 3.94 1.85 24.59
C LYS A 40 4.05 0.92 23.39
N LEU A 41 4.90 1.30 22.44
CA LEU A 41 5.19 0.52 21.23
C LEU A 41 6.12 -0.62 21.63
N THR A 42 5.61 -1.86 21.69
CA THR A 42 6.47 -3.04 21.96
C THR A 42 7.19 -3.44 20.68
N PRO A 43 8.34 -4.15 20.76
CA PRO A 43 9.09 -4.56 19.58
C PRO A 43 8.26 -5.32 18.54
N GLU A 44 7.35 -6.17 19.00
CA GLU A 44 6.47 -6.98 18.14
C GLU A 44 5.52 -6.09 17.32
N VAL A 45 5.08 -4.96 17.89
CA VAL A 45 4.20 -3.99 17.21
C VAL A 45 4.97 -3.20 16.18
N GLN A 46 6.21 -2.85 16.51
CA GLN A 46 7.09 -2.16 15.59
C GLN A 46 7.30 -3.00 14.35
N GLN A 47 7.55 -4.30 14.53
CA GLN A 47 7.69 -5.24 13.42
C GLN A 47 6.44 -5.29 12.55
N VAL A 48 5.24 -5.38 13.14
CA VAL A 48 3.99 -5.37 12.34
C VAL A 48 3.79 -4.04 11.61
N LEU A 49 4.14 -2.90 12.22
CA LEU A 49 4.08 -1.60 11.54
C LEU A 49 5.07 -1.50 10.38
N GLU A 50 6.26 -2.08 10.51
CA GLU A 50 7.24 -2.20 9.43
C GLU A 50 6.72 -3.08 8.29
N GLU A 51 6.07 -4.21 8.59
CA GLU A 51 5.40 -5.06 7.59
C GLU A 51 4.28 -4.30 6.86
N VAL A 52 3.47 -3.52 7.60
CA VAL A 52 2.44 -2.65 7.00
C VAL A 52 3.09 -1.62 6.08
N GLN A 53 4.17 -0.98 6.51
CA GLN A 53 4.88 0.01 5.69
C GLN A 53 5.46 -0.61 4.41
N GLN A 54 6.03 -1.81 4.52
CA GLN A 54 6.55 -2.56 3.37
C GLN A 54 5.42 -2.94 2.41
N ALA A 55 4.31 -3.47 2.93
CA ALA A 55 3.16 -3.83 2.12
C ALA A 55 2.57 -2.59 1.41
N VAL A 56 2.43 -1.47 2.11
CA VAL A 56 1.99 -0.21 1.52
C VAL A 56 2.94 0.21 0.41
N SER A 57 4.25 0.15 0.64
CA SER A 57 5.28 0.53 -0.35
C SER A 57 5.26 -0.37 -1.57
N ALA A 58 5.06 -1.68 -1.39
CA ALA A 58 5.00 -2.65 -2.47
C ALA A 58 3.71 -2.58 -3.31
N HIS A 59 2.62 -2.08 -2.72
CA HIS A 59 1.32 -1.96 -3.39
C HIS A 59 0.98 -0.51 -3.75
N GLN A 60 1.96 0.40 -3.76
CA GLN A 60 1.72 1.76 -4.26
C GLN A 60 1.49 1.70 -5.76
N VAL A 61 0.36 2.28 -6.19
CA VAL A 61 0.13 2.56 -7.59
C VAL A 61 0.81 3.88 -7.92
N TYR A 62 1.38 3.95 -9.12
CA TYR A 62 1.94 5.20 -9.63
C TYR A 62 0.82 6.24 -9.77
N ARG A 63 1.12 7.49 -9.39
CA ARG A 63 0.22 8.61 -9.66
C ARG A 63 0.41 9.06 -11.10
N VAL A 64 -0.68 9.43 -11.75
CA VAL A 64 -0.65 10.07 -13.08
C VAL A 64 0.12 11.38 -12.98
N ASP A 65 1.20 11.51 -13.74
CA ASP A 65 1.88 12.79 -13.96
C ASP A 65 1.21 13.52 -15.11
N VAL A 66 0.53 14.63 -14.83
CA VAL A 66 -0.22 15.41 -15.84
C VAL A 66 0.67 16.01 -16.94
N SER A 67 1.99 16.00 -16.76
CA SER A 67 2.95 16.51 -17.73
C SER A 67 3.36 15.47 -18.78
N ILE A 68 2.91 14.22 -18.63
CA ILE A 68 3.29 13.09 -19.48
C ILE A 68 2.03 12.50 -20.11
N ASP A 69 2.10 12.26 -21.42
CA ASP A 69 0.99 11.68 -22.17
C ASP A 69 0.66 10.25 -21.70
N ILE A 70 -0.63 9.95 -21.61
CA ILE A 70 -1.11 8.59 -21.39
C ILE A 70 -1.03 7.83 -22.71
N THR A 71 -0.32 6.70 -22.70
CA THR A 71 -0.09 5.86 -23.86
C THR A 71 -0.83 4.53 -23.72
N VAL A 72 -1.37 4.04 -24.83
CA VAL A 72 -1.98 2.72 -24.93
C VAL A 72 -0.99 1.78 -25.61
N PHE A 73 -0.46 0.81 -24.88
CA PHE A 73 0.44 -0.22 -25.39
C PHE A 73 -0.38 -1.45 -25.74
N ILE A 74 -0.35 -1.84 -27.01
CA ILE A 74 -1.03 -3.04 -27.49
C ILE A 74 0.03 -4.11 -27.73
N THR A 75 -0.03 -5.19 -26.97
CA THR A 75 0.81 -6.38 -27.16
C THR A 75 -0.06 -7.49 -27.73
N THR A 76 0.46 -8.27 -28.66
CA THR A 76 -0.28 -9.37 -29.30
C THR A 76 0.50 -10.67 -29.19
N PRO A 77 0.67 -11.25 -27.98
CA PRO A 77 1.26 -12.57 -27.86
C PRO A 77 0.31 -13.61 -28.45
N ASP A 78 0.82 -14.28 -29.47
CA ASP A 78 0.31 -15.44 -30.20
C ASP A 78 -1.13 -15.34 -30.74
N PHE A 79 -2.18 -15.06 -29.96
CA PHE A 79 -3.56 -14.82 -30.43
C PHE A 79 -4.43 -13.94 -29.50
N HIS A 80 -3.89 -13.41 -28.40
CA HIS A 80 -4.66 -12.64 -27.42
C HIS A 80 -4.10 -11.22 -27.27
N PRO A 81 -4.70 -10.22 -27.94
CA PRO A 81 -4.27 -8.83 -27.76
C PRO A 81 -4.46 -8.43 -26.30
N THR A 82 -3.37 -8.03 -25.65
CA THR A 82 -3.38 -7.43 -24.33
C THR A 82 -3.14 -5.94 -24.49
N VAL A 83 -4.00 -5.14 -23.88
CA VAL A 83 -3.89 -3.69 -23.88
C VAL A 83 -3.46 -3.25 -22.49
N ILE A 84 -2.41 -2.43 -22.44
CA ILE A 84 -1.90 -1.80 -21.22
C ILE A 84 -2.06 -0.29 -21.39
N ILE A 85 -2.66 0.38 -20.41
CA ILE A 85 -2.76 1.84 -20.36
C ILE A 85 -1.72 2.31 -19.34
N GLY A 86 -0.84 3.22 -19.73
CA GLY A 86 0.28 3.61 -18.89
C GLY A 86 0.93 4.91 -19.31
N GLN A 87 1.81 5.42 -18.46
CA GLN A 87 2.72 6.51 -18.77
C GLN A 87 4.13 5.95 -18.94
N TRP A 88 4.84 6.41 -19.96
CA TRP A 88 6.21 5.99 -20.23
C TRP A 88 7.18 7.16 -20.13
N ASN A 89 8.20 7.00 -19.30
CA ASN A 89 9.26 8.00 -19.12
C ASN A 89 10.58 7.34 -18.72
N ILE A 90 11.59 7.46 -19.58
CA ILE A 90 12.91 6.82 -19.39
C ILE A 90 13.74 7.43 -18.24
N GLN A 91 13.37 8.61 -17.73
CA GLN A 91 14.03 9.23 -16.58
C GLN A 91 13.51 8.67 -15.24
N TRP A 92 12.44 7.88 -15.22
CA TRP A 92 11.93 7.24 -13.99
C TRP A 92 12.71 5.97 -13.62
N PRO A 93 12.77 5.61 -12.32
CA PRO A 93 13.36 4.34 -11.88
C PRO A 93 12.67 3.12 -12.50
N ASP A 94 11.35 3.19 -12.66
CA ASP A 94 10.55 2.26 -13.47
C ASP A 94 9.99 3.04 -14.67
N PRO A 95 10.47 2.79 -15.90
CA PRO A 95 10.09 3.59 -17.05
C PRO A 95 8.61 3.49 -17.44
N LEU A 96 7.89 2.45 -16.99
CA LEU A 96 6.49 2.22 -17.33
C LEU A 96 5.62 2.25 -16.07
N HIS A 97 4.87 3.32 -15.90
CA HIS A 97 3.86 3.41 -14.86
C HIS A 97 2.50 2.98 -15.44
N ILE A 98 2.04 1.78 -15.08
CA ILE A 98 0.71 1.27 -15.47
C ILE A 98 -0.38 1.97 -14.65
N LEU A 99 -1.49 2.34 -15.29
CA LEU A 99 -2.65 3.01 -14.69
C LEU A 99 -3.76 2.04 -14.29
#